data_AF-F0XKL8-F1
#
_entry.id   AF-F0XKL8-F1
#
_cell.length_a   1.000
_cell.length_b   1.000
_cell.length_c   1.000
_cell.angle_alpha   90.00
_cell.angle_beta   90.00
_cell.angle_gamma   90.00
#
_symmetry.space_group_name_H-M   'P 1'
#
loop_
_entity.id
_entity.type
_entity.pdbx_description
1 polymer ?
#
loop_
_entity_poly.entity_id
_entity_poly.type
_entity_poly.pdbx_seq_one_letter_code
_entity_poly.pdbx_strand_id
1 'polypeptide(L)'
;MALNEGKDILAILQGQEVRIPDIEKLVSEWDLQTNPNEDQVKKVVDDILATYTVSTRVNAKLTKNKLSRYVSTCYPFADRETLAELTYFVCWMFLVDDEIDHIVAPGQNQEERLSNLWSEVLHLVESSCSITGVINGEEGTNKKPLEAFRVFGKSMRHKYTIAQSGRYWAELVATSRGYKIEQQIRDLEELPDYASYCKYRYGRYCMGQVVALME
;
A
#
# COMPACT_ATOMS: atom_id res chain seq x y z
N MET A 1 18.05 9.99 -32.18
CA MET A 1 17.66 8.57 -32.14
C MET A 1 17.73 8.19 -30.67
N ALA A 2 16.60 8.11 -29.98
CA ALA A 2 16.59 7.82 -28.54
C ALA A 2 16.97 6.34 -28.35
N LEU A 3 18.09 6.10 -27.66
CA LEU A 3 18.50 4.76 -27.26
C LEU A 3 17.48 4.24 -26.25
N ASN A 4 17.11 2.96 -26.37
CA ASN A 4 16.19 2.32 -25.44
C ASN A 4 17.00 1.88 -24.20
N GLU A 5 17.40 2.86 -23.39
CA GLU A 5 18.39 2.72 -22.30
C GLU A 5 18.05 1.59 -21.33
N GLY A 6 16.77 1.28 -21.13
CA GLY A 6 16.33 0.16 -20.30
C GLY A 6 16.67 -1.22 -20.86
N LYS A 7 16.51 -1.42 -22.16
CA LYS A 7 16.92 -2.68 -22.81
C LYS A 7 18.44 -2.81 -22.86
N ASP A 8 19.15 -1.70 -23.01
CA ASP A 8 20.61 -1.67 -23.03
C ASP A 8 21.20 -1.99 -21.66
N ILE A 9 20.65 -1.42 -20.57
CA ILE A 9 21.07 -1.75 -19.20
C ILE A 9 20.75 -3.21 -18.86
N LEU A 10 19.56 -3.71 -19.22
CA LEU A 10 19.23 -5.12 -18.99
C LEU A 10 20.17 -6.04 -19.76
N ALA A 11 20.51 -5.71 -21.01
CA ALA A 11 21.47 -6.47 -21.80
C ALA A 11 22.88 -6.43 -21.20
N ILE A 12 23.30 -5.29 -20.63
CA ILE A 12 24.58 -5.15 -19.92
C ILE A 12 24.61 -6.00 -18.65
N LEU A 13 23.52 -6.00 -17.87
CA LEU A 13 23.43 -6.74 -16.61
C LEU A 13 23.20 -8.24 -16.81
N GLN A 14 22.67 -8.66 -17.96
CA GLN A 14 22.38 -10.06 -18.23
C GLN A 14 23.66 -10.90 -18.27
N GLY A 15 23.73 -11.89 -17.39
CA GLY A 15 24.91 -12.76 -17.25
C GLY A 15 26.05 -12.15 -16.42
N GLN A 16 25.88 -10.95 -15.87
CA GLN A 16 26.84 -10.36 -14.92
C GLN A 16 26.57 -10.86 -13.51
N GLU A 17 27.65 -11.09 -12.76
CA GLU A 17 27.55 -11.31 -11.32
C GLU A 17 27.40 -9.97 -10.61
N VAL A 18 26.21 -9.72 -10.05
CA VAL A 18 25.95 -8.52 -9.25
C VAL A 18 26.15 -8.87 -7.78
N ARG A 19 27.16 -8.25 -7.15
CA ARG A 19 27.40 -8.41 -5.71
C ARG A 19 26.57 -7.39 -4.92
N ILE A 20 25.51 -7.88 -4.29
CA ILE A 20 24.71 -7.07 -3.35
C ILE A 20 25.45 -7.03 -2.00
N PRO A 21 25.66 -5.84 -1.40
CA PRO A 21 26.21 -5.74 -0.05
C PRO A 21 25.38 -6.55 0.95
N ASP A 22 26.05 -7.05 1.97
CA ASP A 22 25.42 -7.75 3.08
C ASP A 22 24.53 -6.78 3.86
N ILE A 23 23.22 -6.83 3.60
CA ILE A 23 22.24 -5.90 4.18
C ILE A 23 22.12 -6.13 5.69
N GLU A 24 22.31 -7.37 6.18
CA GLU A 24 22.23 -7.68 7.61
C GLU A 24 23.29 -6.89 8.40
N LYS A 25 24.48 -6.72 7.84
CA LYS A 25 25.52 -5.88 8.45
C LYS A 25 25.12 -4.41 8.52
N LEU A 26 24.43 -3.91 7.50
CA LEU A 26 23.96 -2.52 7.46
C LEU A 26 22.90 -2.22 8.52
N VAL A 27 22.15 -3.22 8.95
CA VAL A 27 21.08 -3.08 9.95
C VAL A 27 21.41 -3.78 11.28
N SER A 28 22.67 -4.15 11.50
CA SER A 28 23.09 -4.96 12.66
C SER A 28 22.89 -4.26 14.00
N GLU A 29 22.86 -2.93 14.01
CA GLU A 29 22.60 -2.11 15.21
C GLU A 29 21.10 -1.81 15.41
N TRP A 30 20.24 -2.21 14.46
CA TRP A 30 18.81 -1.94 14.57
C TRP A 30 18.16 -2.93 15.53
N ASP A 31 17.23 -2.44 16.33
CA ASP A 31 16.45 -3.27 17.24
C ASP A 31 15.39 -4.07 16.47
N LEU A 32 15.66 -5.35 16.25
CA LEU A 32 14.81 -6.26 15.45
C LEU A 32 13.70 -6.93 16.27
N GLN A 33 13.18 -6.24 17.29
CA GLN A 33 12.07 -6.75 18.09
C GLN A 33 10.83 -7.05 17.24
N THR A 34 10.02 -7.98 17.71
CA THR A 34 8.74 -8.34 17.11
C THR A 34 7.67 -8.26 18.18
N ASN A 35 6.50 -7.73 17.82
CA ASN A 35 5.37 -7.68 18.74
C ASN A 35 5.00 -9.10 19.21
N PRO A 36 4.83 -9.34 20.52
CA PRO A 36 4.52 -10.67 21.05
C PRO A 36 3.12 -11.18 20.65
N ASN A 37 2.28 -10.32 20.05
CA ASN A 37 0.92 -10.66 19.65
C ASN A 37 0.78 -11.07 18.16
N GLU A 38 1.86 -11.54 17.53
CA GLU A 38 1.86 -11.96 16.11
C GLU A 38 0.74 -12.95 15.77
N ASP A 39 0.44 -13.91 16.66
CA ASP A 39 -0.64 -14.89 16.46
C ASP A 39 -2.04 -14.24 16.41
N GLN A 40 -2.24 -13.14 17.15
CA GLN A 40 -3.50 -12.39 17.09
C GLN A 40 -3.60 -11.64 15.77
N VAL A 41 -2.50 -10.99 15.34
CA VAL A 41 -2.41 -10.34 14.03
C VAL A 41 -2.71 -11.33 12.93
N LYS A 42 -2.16 -12.55 13.01
CA LYS A 42 -2.42 -13.60 12.04
C LYS A 42 -3.91 -13.90 11.86
N LYS A 43 -4.68 -13.99 12.95
CA LYS A 43 -6.12 -14.22 12.86
C LYS A 43 -6.83 -13.07 12.12
N VAL A 44 -6.48 -11.83 12.45
CA VAL A 44 -7.03 -10.64 11.78
C VAL A 44 -6.69 -10.64 10.29
N VAL A 45 -5.44 -10.96 9.93
CA VAL A 45 -5.01 -11.10 8.53
C VAL A 45 -5.82 -12.17 7.82
N ASP A 46 -5.94 -13.36 8.39
CA ASP A 46 -6.65 -14.49 7.79
C ASP A 46 -8.14 -14.13 7.56
N ASP A 47 -8.78 -13.46 8.52
CA ASP A 47 -10.17 -13.01 8.43
C ASP A 47 -10.37 -11.94 7.34
N ILE A 48 -9.47 -10.95 7.25
CA ILE A 48 -9.51 -9.92 6.20
C ILE A 48 -9.34 -10.56 4.83
N LEU A 49 -8.34 -11.43 4.66
CA LEU A 49 -8.08 -12.06 3.37
C LEU A 49 -9.24 -12.98 2.97
N ALA A 50 -9.80 -13.76 3.89
CA ALA A 50 -10.97 -14.59 3.62
C ALA A 50 -12.20 -13.78 3.21
N THR A 51 -12.34 -12.55 3.73
CA THR A 51 -13.51 -11.71 3.49
C THR A 51 -13.40 -10.90 2.19
N TYR A 52 -12.23 -10.31 1.93
CA TYR A 52 -12.09 -9.25 0.92
C TYR A 52 -11.26 -9.65 -0.32
N THR A 53 -10.73 -10.87 -0.37
CA THR A 53 -10.05 -11.34 -1.59
C THR A 53 -11.07 -11.90 -2.59
N VAL A 54 -11.02 -11.40 -3.81
CA VAL A 54 -11.93 -11.80 -4.91
C VAL A 54 -11.53 -13.11 -5.59
N SER A 55 -10.29 -13.58 -5.40
CA SER A 55 -9.85 -14.86 -5.95
C SER A 55 -8.95 -15.65 -5.01
N THR A 56 -9.01 -16.98 -5.14
CA THR A 56 -8.14 -17.92 -4.43
C THR A 56 -6.66 -17.71 -4.75
N ARG A 57 -6.34 -17.23 -5.95
CA ARG A 57 -4.96 -16.88 -6.35
C ARG A 57 -4.42 -15.70 -5.55
N VAL A 58 -5.21 -14.62 -5.44
CA VAL A 58 -4.84 -13.42 -4.68
C VAL A 58 -4.73 -13.77 -3.19
N ASN A 59 -5.68 -14.54 -2.66
CA ASN A 59 -5.61 -15.04 -1.29
C ASN A 59 -4.32 -15.85 -1.03
N ALA A 60 -3.98 -16.79 -1.93
CA ALA A 60 -2.77 -17.59 -1.79
C ALA A 60 -1.48 -16.75 -1.92
N LYS A 61 -1.46 -15.73 -2.79
CA LYS A 61 -0.35 -14.77 -2.91
C LYS A 61 -0.17 -13.99 -1.61
N LEU A 62 -1.24 -13.37 -1.11
CA LEU A 62 -1.19 -12.53 0.10
C LEU A 62 -0.91 -13.33 1.37
N THR A 63 -1.41 -14.56 1.46
CA THR A 63 -1.08 -15.49 2.57
C THR A 63 0.42 -15.80 2.62
N LYS A 64 1.07 -15.96 1.46
CA LYS A 64 2.52 -16.22 1.40
C LYS A 64 3.37 -15.02 1.82
N ASN A 65 2.83 -13.80 1.77
CA ASN A 65 3.55 -12.59 2.14
C ASN A 65 3.81 -12.47 3.65
N LYS A 66 3.32 -13.41 4.48
CA LYS A 66 3.51 -13.42 5.94
C LYS A 66 3.18 -12.04 6.57
N LEU A 67 2.06 -11.46 6.16
CA LEU A 67 1.66 -10.10 6.59
C LEU A 67 1.59 -9.96 8.11
N SER A 68 1.26 -11.05 8.84
CA SER A 68 1.30 -11.04 10.31
C SER A 68 2.68 -10.75 10.87
N ARG A 69 3.71 -11.38 10.28
CA ARG A 69 5.11 -11.15 10.65
C ARG A 69 5.51 -9.73 10.32
N TYR A 70 5.19 -9.26 9.10
CA TYR A 70 5.49 -7.90 8.65
C TYR A 70 4.93 -6.85 9.61
N VAL A 71 3.63 -6.89 9.91
CA VAL A 71 2.98 -5.95 10.83
C VAL A 71 3.62 -6.00 12.23
N SER A 72 3.87 -7.21 12.74
CA SER A 72 4.45 -7.40 14.08
C SER A 72 5.90 -6.90 14.17
N THR A 73 6.66 -6.93 13.07
CA THR A 73 8.02 -6.36 13.00
C THR A 73 8.04 -4.86 12.75
N CYS A 74 7.03 -4.32 12.05
CA CYS A 74 6.91 -2.87 11.85
C CYS A 74 6.46 -2.14 13.11
N TYR A 75 5.67 -2.79 13.96
CA TYR A 75 5.07 -2.17 15.15
C TYR A 75 5.31 -3.02 16.42
N PRO A 76 6.58 -3.23 16.81
CA PRO A 76 6.93 -4.14 17.91
C PRO A 76 6.38 -3.70 19.27
N PHE A 77 6.14 -2.40 19.45
CA PHE A 77 5.70 -1.81 20.72
C PHE A 77 4.22 -1.37 20.73
N ALA A 78 3.49 -1.57 19.64
CA ALA A 78 2.07 -1.23 19.61
C ALA A 78 1.28 -2.12 20.58
N ASP A 79 0.29 -1.55 21.26
CA ASP A 79 -0.68 -2.36 22.01
C ASP A 79 -1.55 -3.19 21.07
N ARG A 80 -2.31 -4.14 21.63
CA ARG A 80 -3.11 -5.08 20.85
C ARG A 80 -4.16 -4.41 19.98
N GLU A 81 -4.74 -3.33 20.45
CA GLU A 81 -5.83 -2.64 19.76
C GLU A 81 -5.27 -1.86 18.57
N THR A 82 -4.23 -1.07 18.79
CA THR A 82 -3.50 -0.35 17.73
C THR A 82 -2.91 -1.32 16.71
N LEU A 83 -2.33 -2.44 17.15
CA LEU A 83 -1.76 -3.44 16.25
C LEU A 83 -2.84 -4.07 15.34
N ALA A 84 -4.03 -4.35 15.87
CA ALA A 84 -5.15 -4.86 15.07
C ALA A 84 -5.60 -3.83 14.01
N GLU A 85 -5.67 -2.55 14.36
CA GLU A 85 -6.04 -1.48 13.42
C GLU A 85 -5.00 -1.30 12.31
N LEU A 86 -3.71 -1.26 12.68
CA LEU A 86 -2.62 -1.20 11.72
C LEU A 86 -2.61 -2.43 10.80
N THR A 87 -3.07 -3.58 11.29
CA THR A 87 -3.26 -4.79 10.46
C THR A 87 -4.30 -4.56 9.37
N TYR A 88 -5.45 -3.96 9.68
CA TYR A 88 -6.47 -3.62 8.68
C TYR A 88 -5.91 -2.69 7.61
N PHE A 89 -5.20 -1.64 8.01
CA PHE A 89 -4.57 -0.71 7.08
C PHE A 89 -3.54 -1.40 6.18
N VAL A 90 -2.63 -2.19 6.75
CA VAL A 90 -1.61 -2.91 5.99
C VAL A 90 -2.23 -3.89 5.02
N CYS A 91 -3.18 -4.72 5.45
CA CYS A 91 -3.88 -5.63 4.54
C CYS A 91 -4.59 -4.89 3.41
N TRP A 92 -5.25 -3.76 3.71
CA TRP A 92 -5.88 -2.93 2.69
C TRP A 92 -4.87 -2.39 1.67
N MET A 93 -3.69 -1.91 2.09
CA MET A 93 -2.65 -1.47 1.16
C MET A 93 -2.23 -2.58 0.18
N PHE A 94 -2.00 -3.79 0.68
CA PHE A 94 -1.64 -4.93 -0.16
C PHE A 94 -2.77 -5.36 -1.11
N LEU A 95 -4.03 -5.24 -0.68
CA LEU A 95 -5.20 -5.48 -1.52
C LEU A 95 -5.30 -4.46 -2.66
N VAL A 96 -5.10 -3.17 -2.35
CA VAL A 96 -5.09 -2.10 -3.36
C VAL A 96 -3.92 -2.26 -4.33
N ASP A 97 -2.73 -2.60 -3.84
CA ASP A 97 -1.55 -2.83 -4.68
C ASP A 97 -1.77 -3.99 -5.67
N ASP A 98 -2.44 -5.07 -5.25
CA ASP A 98 -2.80 -6.18 -6.13
C ASP A 98 -3.83 -5.78 -7.20
N GLU A 99 -4.83 -4.95 -6.84
CA GLU A 99 -5.77 -4.38 -7.81
C GLU A 99 -5.07 -3.47 -8.84
N ILE A 100 -4.10 -2.66 -8.39
CA ILE A 100 -3.27 -1.83 -9.27
C ILE A 100 -2.44 -2.72 -10.20
N ASP A 101 -1.76 -3.74 -9.67
CA ASP A 101 -0.98 -4.72 -10.44
C ASP A 101 -1.83 -5.36 -11.55
N HIS A 102 -3.09 -5.70 -11.24
CA HIS A 102 -4.02 -6.27 -12.22
C HIS A 102 -4.48 -5.25 -13.28
N ILE A 103 -4.58 -3.96 -12.94
CA ILE A 103 -4.90 -2.89 -13.89
C ILE A 103 -3.72 -2.61 -14.83
N VAL A 104 -2.50 -2.52 -14.29
CA VAL A 104 -1.29 -2.18 -15.05
C VAL A 104 -0.70 -3.36 -15.84
N ALA A 105 -1.27 -4.55 -15.67
CA ALA A 105 -0.97 -5.69 -16.53
C ALA A 105 -1.24 -5.34 -18.02
N PRO A 106 -0.40 -5.81 -18.97
CA PRO A 106 -0.54 -5.48 -20.39
C PRO A 106 -1.96 -5.74 -20.92
N GLY A 107 -2.62 -4.72 -21.48
CA GLY A 107 -4.03 -4.77 -21.87
C GLY A 107 -4.65 -3.39 -22.15
N GLN A 108 -5.96 -3.32 -22.39
CA GLN A 108 -6.64 -2.06 -22.77
C GLN A 108 -6.93 -1.11 -21.59
N ASN A 109 -6.80 0.19 -21.89
CA ASN A 109 -7.11 1.41 -21.12
C ASN A 109 -6.70 1.44 -19.62
N GLN A 110 -5.40 1.32 -19.37
CA GLN A 110 -4.82 1.34 -18.02
C GLN A 110 -5.04 2.68 -17.32
N GLU A 111 -4.92 3.82 -18.03
CA GLU A 111 -5.08 5.16 -17.44
C GLU A 111 -6.50 5.37 -16.89
N GLU A 112 -7.54 5.09 -17.69
CA GLU A 112 -8.93 5.25 -17.26
C GLU A 112 -9.25 4.36 -16.06
N ARG A 113 -8.81 3.09 -16.10
CA ARG A 113 -9.04 2.12 -15.02
C ARG A 113 -8.34 2.53 -13.73
N LEU A 114 -7.10 3.00 -13.82
CA LEU A 114 -6.34 3.50 -12.66
C LEU A 114 -6.98 4.77 -12.08
N SER A 115 -7.43 5.69 -12.95
CA SER A 115 -8.16 6.88 -12.53
C SER A 115 -9.47 6.55 -11.81
N ASN A 116 -10.22 5.57 -12.33
CA ASN A 116 -11.45 5.10 -11.71
C ASN A 116 -11.19 4.43 -10.35
N LEU A 117 -10.16 3.58 -10.25
CA LEU A 117 -9.75 2.97 -8.99
C LEU A 117 -9.41 4.03 -7.93
N TRP A 118 -8.59 5.02 -8.29
CA TRP A 118 -8.23 6.09 -7.34
C TRP A 118 -9.40 6.98 -6.97
N SER A 119 -10.33 7.23 -7.88
CA SER A 119 -11.59 7.91 -7.57
C SER A 119 -12.41 7.13 -6.53
N GLU A 120 -12.54 5.81 -6.70
CA GLU A 120 -13.23 4.93 -5.75
C GLU A 120 -12.52 4.89 -4.39
N VAL A 121 -11.18 4.75 -4.37
CA VAL A 121 -10.36 4.79 -3.15
C VAL A 121 -10.52 6.10 -2.39
N LEU A 122 -10.39 7.25 -3.08
CA LEU A 122 -10.49 8.56 -2.46
C LEU A 122 -11.89 8.78 -1.88
N HIS A 123 -12.95 8.48 -2.65
CA HIS A 123 -14.33 8.60 -2.17
C HIS A 123 -14.61 7.68 -0.98
N LEU A 124 -14.12 6.43 -1.02
CA LEU A 124 -14.27 5.48 0.07
C LEU A 124 -13.58 5.98 1.35
N VAL A 125 -12.35 6.46 1.24
CA VAL A 125 -11.58 6.95 2.40
C VAL A 125 -12.23 8.21 2.97
N GLU A 126 -12.60 9.17 2.12
CA GLU A 126 -13.24 10.42 2.55
C GLU A 126 -14.52 10.14 3.36
N SER A 127 -15.40 9.29 2.81
CA SER A 127 -16.65 8.90 3.47
C SER A 127 -16.42 8.06 4.72
N SER A 128 -15.40 7.20 4.74
CA SER A 128 -15.07 6.35 5.88
C SER A 128 -14.43 7.12 7.04
N CYS A 129 -13.66 8.16 6.77
CA CYS A 129 -12.95 8.92 7.80
C CYS A 129 -13.67 10.21 8.21
N SER A 130 -14.83 10.53 7.59
CA SER A 130 -15.60 11.76 7.84
C SER A 130 -14.78 13.04 7.68
N ILE A 131 -13.82 13.03 6.74
CA ILE A 131 -12.85 14.11 6.56
C ILE A 131 -13.54 15.43 6.19
N THR A 132 -14.68 15.35 5.49
CA THR A 132 -15.51 16.50 5.08
C THR A 132 -16.80 16.66 5.88
N GLY A 133 -16.98 15.91 6.98
CA GLY A 133 -18.15 16.00 7.85
C GLY A 133 -19.43 15.34 7.31
N VAL A 134 -19.38 14.73 6.12
CA VAL A 134 -20.50 13.97 5.53
C VAL A 134 -20.26 12.48 5.72
N ILE A 135 -21.11 11.80 6.49
CA ILE A 135 -21.12 10.34 6.62
C ILE A 135 -22.08 9.81 5.57
N ASN A 136 -21.56 9.37 4.43
CA ASN A 136 -22.35 8.69 3.41
C ASN A 136 -22.14 7.17 3.50
N GLY A 137 -23.25 6.45 3.74
CA GLY A 137 -23.39 5.03 3.42
C GLY A 137 -23.33 4.06 4.60
N GLU A 138 -24.43 3.34 4.78
CA GLU A 138 -24.51 2.06 5.50
C GLU A 138 -23.49 1.05 4.96
N GLU A 139 -23.13 0.05 5.78
CA GLU A 139 -22.31 -1.09 5.38
C GLU A 139 -22.89 -1.74 4.11
N GLY A 140 -22.33 -1.39 2.95
CA GLY A 140 -22.64 -2.10 1.72
C GLY A 140 -22.21 -3.55 1.91
N THR A 141 -23.07 -4.50 1.54
CA THR A 141 -22.77 -5.95 1.55
C THR A 141 -21.70 -6.36 0.53
N ASN A 142 -21.06 -5.38 -0.13
CA ASN A 142 -20.14 -5.58 -1.22
C ASN A 142 -18.75 -5.91 -0.67
N LYS A 143 -18.37 -7.19 -0.70
CA LYS A 143 -17.09 -7.69 -0.17
C LYS A 143 -15.93 -7.47 -1.15
N LYS A 144 -15.76 -6.24 -1.63
CA LYS A 144 -14.67 -5.87 -2.55
C LYS A 144 -13.37 -5.59 -1.79
N PRO A 145 -12.19 -5.77 -2.42
CA PRO A 145 -10.89 -5.48 -1.80
C PRO A 145 -10.80 -4.10 -1.15
N LEU A 146 -11.32 -3.06 -1.83
CA LEU A 146 -11.28 -1.68 -1.33
C LEU A 146 -12.06 -1.50 -0.03
N GLU A 147 -13.19 -2.20 0.13
CA GLU A 147 -14.12 -2.06 1.24
C GLU A 147 -13.52 -2.50 2.58
N ALA A 148 -12.41 -3.24 2.57
CA ALA A 148 -11.61 -3.51 3.77
C ALA A 148 -11.19 -2.22 4.51
N PHE A 149 -11.09 -1.09 3.81
CA PHE A 149 -10.76 0.19 4.42
C PHE A 149 -11.81 0.68 5.42
N ARG A 150 -13.11 0.35 5.26
CA ARG A 150 -14.17 0.91 6.11
C ARG A 150 -13.97 0.58 7.59
N VAL A 151 -13.44 -0.60 7.88
CA VAL A 151 -13.13 -1.03 9.25
C VAL A 151 -12.06 -0.15 9.86
N PHE A 152 -11.01 0.15 9.09
CA PHE A 152 -9.95 1.07 9.50
C PHE A 152 -10.44 2.51 9.61
N GLY A 153 -11.19 3.01 8.61
CA GLY A 153 -11.73 4.36 8.60
C GLY A 153 -12.69 4.63 9.77
N LYS A 154 -13.47 3.64 10.21
CA LYS A 154 -14.27 3.73 11.44
C LYS A 154 -13.41 4.01 12.66
N SER A 155 -12.31 3.27 12.80
CA SER A 155 -11.35 3.49 13.89
C SER A 155 -10.74 4.89 13.80
N MET A 156 -10.48 5.37 12.58
CA MET A 156 -9.92 6.71 12.39
C MET A 156 -10.80 7.82 12.94
N ARG A 157 -12.12 7.73 12.75
CA ARG A 157 -13.09 8.74 13.25
C ARG A 157 -13.08 8.92 14.76
N HIS A 158 -12.71 7.88 15.50
CA HIS A 158 -12.80 7.87 16.95
C HIS A 158 -11.47 8.15 17.64
N LYS A 159 -10.35 7.78 17.00
CA LYS A 159 -9.03 7.82 17.64
C LYS A 159 -8.13 8.96 17.20
N TYR A 160 -8.23 9.41 15.95
CA TYR A 160 -7.32 10.42 15.43
C TYR A 160 -7.96 11.80 15.40
N THR A 161 -7.12 12.81 15.56
CA THR A 161 -7.52 14.21 15.45
C THR A 161 -7.88 14.55 14.00
N ILE A 162 -8.62 15.66 13.83
CA ILE A 162 -8.90 16.22 12.50
C ILE A 162 -7.60 16.55 11.75
N ALA A 163 -6.58 17.04 12.47
CA ALA A 163 -5.28 17.35 11.88
C ALA A 163 -4.58 16.09 11.35
N GLN A 164 -4.56 15.00 12.13
CA GLN A 164 -4.01 13.70 11.70
C GLN A 164 -4.77 13.13 10.50
N SER A 165 -6.10 13.15 10.54
CA SER A 165 -6.95 12.71 9.42
C SER A 165 -6.71 13.55 8.16
N GLY A 166 -6.50 14.86 8.31
CA GLY A 166 -6.15 15.76 7.22
C GLY A 166 -4.77 15.48 6.62
N ARG A 167 -3.76 15.18 7.45
CA ARG A 167 -2.43 14.73 6.99
C ARG A 167 -2.51 13.41 6.23
N TYR A 168 -3.21 12.43 6.80
CA TYR A 168 -3.45 11.14 6.16
C TYR A 168 -4.09 11.32 4.77
N TRP A 169 -5.09 12.20 4.66
CA TRP A 169 -5.73 12.52 3.38
C TRP A 169 -4.76 13.12 2.36
N ALA A 170 -3.94 14.09 2.79
CA ALA A 170 -2.94 14.72 1.92
C ALA A 170 -1.94 13.68 1.38
N GLU A 171 -1.48 12.76 2.22
CA GLU A 171 -0.57 11.68 1.83
C GLU A 171 -1.23 10.66 0.89
N LEU A 172 -2.50 10.33 1.10
CA LEU A 172 -3.26 9.48 0.18
C LEU A 172 -3.43 10.14 -1.21
N VAL A 173 -3.71 11.44 -1.26
CA VAL A 173 -3.77 12.21 -2.50
C VAL A 173 -2.40 12.31 -3.17
N ALA A 174 -1.32 12.43 -2.40
CA ALA A 174 0.04 12.37 -2.94
C ALA A 174 0.36 10.99 -3.53
N THR A 175 -0.14 9.92 -2.90
CA THR A 175 0.02 8.53 -3.39
C THR A 175 -0.66 8.31 -4.72
N SER A 176 -1.91 8.75 -4.89
CA SER A 176 -2.63 8.61 -6.17
C SER A 176 -1.91 9.34 -7.31
N ARG A 177 -1.35 10.53 -7.03
CA ARG A 177 -0.50 11.27 -7.97
C ARG A 177 0.79 10.52 -8.29
N GLY A 178 1.41 9.89 -7.30
CA GLY A 178 2.61 9.07 -7.47
C GLY A 178 2.39 7.92 -8.44
N TYR A 179 1.28 7.17 -8.30
CA TYR A 179 0.92 6.11 -9.24
C TYR A 179 0.59 6.64 -10.64
N LYS A 180 -0.04 7.82 -10.76
CA LYS A 180 -0.26 8.45 -12.08
C LYS A 180 1.05 8.80 -12.79
N ILE A 181 2.03 9.36 -12.07
CA ILE A 181 3.36 9.66 -12.63
C ILE A 181 4.07 8.34 -13.00
N GLU A 182 3.98 7.32 -12.13
CA GLU A 182 4.24 5.89 -12.41
C GLU A 182 3.82 5.47 -13.82
N GLN A 183 2.51 5.53 -14.04
CA GLN A 183 1.91 5.07 -15.29
C GLN A 183 2.41 5.87 -16.49
N GLN A 184 2.48 7.20 -16.38
CA GLN A 184 2.98 8.05 -17.46
C GLN A 184 4.42 7.71 -17.86
N ILE A 185 5.29 7.43 -16.89
CA ILE A 185 6.67 7.02 -17.16
C ILE A 185 6.72 5.65 -17.81
N ARG A 186 5.89 4.70 -17.34
CA ARG A 186 5.79 3.35 -17.94
C ARG A 186 5.32 3.42 -19.40
N ASP A 187 4.34 4.28 -19.69
CA ASP A 187 3.79 4.47 -21.04
C ASP A 187 4.82 5.05 -22.02
N LEU A 188 5.81 5.78 -21.52
CA LEU A 188 6.93 6.28 -22.33
C LEU A 188 7.95 5.19 -22.69
N GLU A 189 7.86 4.00 -22.08
CA GLU A 189 8.83 2.89 -22.21
C GLU A 189 10.30 3.31 -21.93
N GLU A 190 10.49 4.38 -21.16
CA GLU A 190 11.79 4.94 -20.80
C GLU A 190 12.13 4.68 -19.33
N LEU A 191 13.42 4.54 -19.02
CA LEU A 191 13.86 4.49 -17.64
C LEU A 191 13.84 5.91 -17.05
N PRO A 192 13.25 6.12 -15.87
CA PRO A 192 13.31 7.41 -15.21
C PRO A 192 14.72 7.69 -14.72
N ASP A 193 15.14 8.95 -14.79
CA ASP A 193 16.31 9.41 -14.04
C ASP A 193 16.09 9.26 -12.51
N TYR A 194 17.17 9.34 -11.73
CA TYR A 194 17.11 9.13 -10.28
C TYR A 194 16.18 10.11 -9.55
N ALA A 195 16.12 11.38 -9.96
CA ALA A 195 15.28 12.38 -9.32
C ALA A 195 13.79 12.12 -9.64
N SER A 196 13.50 11.78 -10.89
CA SER A 196 12.19 11.35 -11.36
C SER A 196 11.72 10.09 -10.62
N TYR A 197 12.60 9.10 -10.47
CA TYR A 197 12.37 7.90 -9.65
C TYR A 197 11.99 8.26 -8.22
N CYS A 198 12.82 9.05 -7.54
CA CYS A 198 12.60 9.43 -6.14
C CYS A 198 11.27 10.16 -5.96
N LYS A 199 10.92 11.06 -6.91
CA LYS A 199 9.71 11.88 -6.84
C LYS A 199 8.43 11.04 -6.82
N TYR A 200 8.26 10.09 -7.74
CA TYR A 200 7.06 9.24 -7.71
C TYR A 200 7.15 8.17 -6.62
N ARG A 201 8.37 7.67 -6.31
CA ARG A 201 8.56 6.62 -5.30
C ARG A 201 8.15 7.10 -3.92
N TYR A 202 8.44 8.36 -3.58
CA TYR A 202 8.03 9.00 -2.33
C TYR A 202 6.52 8.91 -2.11
N GLY A 203 5.73 9.25 -3.14
CA GLY A 203 4.28 9.12 -3.07
C GLY A 203 3.80 7.67 -2.98
N ARG A 204 4.51 6.72 -3.59
CA ARG A 204 4.04 5.34 -3.78
C ARG A 204 4.24 4.40 -2.59
N TYR A 205 5.17 4.67 -1.68
CA TYR A 205 5.50 3.70 -0.63
C TYR A 205 4.53 3.69 0.57
N CYS A 206 3.48 4.53 0.56
CA CYS A 206 2.39 4.60 1.55
C CYS A 206 2.79 4.82 3.03
N MET A 207 4.09 5.00 3.32
CA MET A 207 4.59 5.31 4.66
C MET A 207 4.19 6.70 5.14
N GLY A 208 3.94 7.66 4.23
CA GLY A 208 3.42 8.98 4.61
C GLY A 208 2.12 8.87 5.38
N GLN A 209 1.20 8.01 4.91
CA GLN A 209 -0.05 7.70 5.59
C GLN A 209 0.16 7.05 6.96
N VAL A 210 1.14 6.15 7.10
CA VAL A 210 1.47 5.53 8.39
C VAL A 210 1.98 6.58 9.38
N VAL A 211 2.94 7.40 8.96
CA VAL A 211 3.54 8.46 9.79
C VAL A 211 2.50 9.48 10.21
N ALA A 212 1.59 9.87 9.30
CA ALA A 212 0.52 10.82 9.58
C ALA A 212 -0.41 10.41 10.73
N LEU A 213 -0.47 9.12 11.05
CA LEU A 213 -1.28 8.56 12.13
C LEU A 213 -0.50 8.35 13.43
N MET A 214 0.84 8.37 13.38
CA MET A 214 1.71 8.21 14.55
C MET A 214 2.07 9.55 15.21
N GLU A 215 2.11 10.63 14.44
CA GLU A 215 2.37 12.01 14.88
C GLU A 215 1.09 12.75 15.26
#